data_AF-A0A1F4PPJ4-F1
#
_entry.id   AF-A0A1F4PPJ4-F1
#
_cell.length_a   1.000
_cell.length_b   1.000
_cell.length_c   1.000
_cell.angle_alpha   90.00
_cell.angle_beta   90.00
_cell.angle_gamma   90.00
#
_symmetry.space_group_name_H-M   'P 1'
#
loop_
_entity.id
_entity.type
_entity.pdbx_description
1 polymer ?
#
loop_
_entity_poly.entity_id
_entity_poly.type
_entity_poly.pdbx_seq_one_letter_code
_entity_poly.pdbx_strand_id
1 'polypeptide(L)'
;MEEGRYNYARDGFVYLLSYATLLISSIGLNFLLKAIVNKFIPDLLPNNGMVLPEEAVIGFMAAVLIAFPIFVYLNFTANRLLKSGKMKPDSGVRNWLLYITMVVVILVIIWQIIQLFMGFLNGALVVRFIVHTLITLAIAVAVLGYQWWHLRHFSSPSPRIGLGFRVFEWVVFVVAAASVVGSFFIIGSPAERRARNLDSTRIERLNGIQGAVQQYYGFKGGAGHQKLPVNLDQLIADATIFIAPDGLIDPATKQRFEYKVTSAKAYELCAAFDTVFSKDSDSETTSIERVTEPASSAQRFYHGVGRTCFPITVS
;
A
#
# COMPACT_ATOMS: atom_id res chain seq x y z
N MET A 1 8.20 -52.02 14.25
CA MET A 1 7.53 -50.88 13.59
C MET A 1 7.27 -49.86 14.68
N GLU A 2 8.11 -48.84 14.81
CA GLU A 2 7.92 -47.79 15.81
C GLU A 2 6.62 -47.05 15.51
N GLU A 3 5.63 -47.18 16.39
CA GLU A 3 4.47 -46.29 16.44
C GLU A 3 4.99 -44.88 16.77
N GLY A 4 5.34 -44.13 15.73
CA GLY A 4 5.69 -42.72 15.86
C GLY A 4 4.54 -41.98 16.56
N ARG A 5 4.77 -41.59 17.81
CA ARG A 5 3.84 -40.85 18.68
C ARG A 5 3.05 -39.83 17.86
N TYR A 6 1.73 -40.04 17.75
CA TYR A 6 0.84 -39.12 17.06
C TYR A 6 0.92 -37.74 17.72
N ASN A 7 1.35 -36.73 16.95
CA ASN A 7 1.61 -35.40 17.49
C ASN A 7 0.45 -34.46 17.16
N TYR A 8 -0.54 -34.44 18.06
CA TYR A 8 -1.70 -33.54 18.01
C TYR A 8 -1.30 -32.06 17.86
N ALA A 9 -0.17 -31.64 18.44
CA ALA A 9 0.30 -30.26 18.37
C ALA A 9 0.82 -29.90 16.97
N ARG A 10 1.55 -30.82 16.30
CA ARG A 10 2.00 -30.62 14.91
C ARG A 10 0.83 -30.47 13.96
N ASP A 11 -0.16 -31.36 14.08
CA ASP A 11 -1.31 -31.36 13.18
C ASP A 11 -2.18 -30.11 13.42
N GLY A 12 -2.40 -29.73 14.68
CA GLY A 12 -3.06 -28.47 15.04
C GLY A 12 -2.34 -27.23 14.51
N PHE A 13 -1.00 -27.20 14.59
CA PHE A 13 -0.18 -26.10 14.07
C PHE A 13 -0.30 -25.94 12.55
N VAL A 14 -0.21 -27.05 11.80
CA VAL A 14 -0.33 -27.01 10.33
C VAL A 14 -1.70 -26.49 9.90
N TYR A 15 -2.78 -26.96 10.54
CA TYR A 15 -4.12 -26.45 10.26
C TYR A 15 -4.26 -24.98 10.62
N LEU A 16 -3.90 -24.59 11.85
CA LEU A 16 -4.02 -23.20 12.31
C LEU A 16 -3.26 -22.25 11.40
N LEU A 17 -2.01 -22.57 11.05
CA LEU A 17 -1.20 -21.74 10.17
C LEU A 17 -1.76 -21.70 8.74
N SER A 18 -2.30 -22.80 8.23
CA SER A 18 -2.97 -22.84 6.93
C SER A 18 -4.21 -21.94 6.90
N TYR A 19 -5.08 -21.97 7.92
CA TYR A 19 -6.25 -21.09 7.96
C TYR A 19 -5.86 -19.62 8.19
N ALA A 20 -4.86 -19.35 9.03
CA ALA A 20 -4.36 -17.98 9.22
C ALA A 20 -3.80 -17.38 7.93
N THR A 21 -2.98 -18.14 7.19
CA THR A 21 -2.43 -17.68 5.89
C THR A 21 -3.50 -17.55 4.81
N LEU A 22 -4.53 -18.41 4.83
CA LEU A 22 -5.71 -18.25 3.99
C LEU A 22 -6.46 -16.94 4.29
N LEU A 23 -6.68 -16.61 5.57
CA LEU A 23 -7.34 -15.36 5.95
C LEU A 23 -6.52 -14.14 5.53
N ILE A 24 -5.20 -14.14 5.80
CA ILE A 24 -4.30 -13.03 5.44
C ILE A 24 -4.30 -12.83 3.92
N SER A 25 -4.14 -13.90 3.14
CA SER A 25 -4.14 -13.81 1.66
C SER A 25 -5.51 -13.39 1.12
N SER A 26 -6.61 -13.90 1.68
CA SER A 26 -7.98 -13.54 1.28
C SER A 26 -8.29 -12.07 1.55
N ILE A 27 -7.88 -11.55 2.71
CA ILE A 27 -8.07 -10.13 3.06
C ILE A 27 -7.20 -9.25 2.15
N GLY A 28 -5.93 -9.60 1.96
CA GLY A 28 -5.03 -8.89 1.05
C GLY A 28 -5.57 -8.84 -0.38
N LEU A 29 -6.01 -9.98 -0.92
CA LEU A 29 -6.59 -10.08 -2.26
C LEU A 29 -7.85 -9.22 -2.41
N ASN A 30 -8.73 -9.22 -1.41
CA ASN A 30 -9.94 -8.39 -1.40
C ASN A 30 -9.60 -6.90 -1.52
N PHE A 31 -8.62 -6.42 -0.76
CA PHE A 31 -8.20 -5.02 -0.81
C PHE A 31 -7.47 -4.66 -2.11
N LEU A 32 -6.62 -5.55 -2.64
CA LEU A 32 -5.95 -5.33 -3.93
C LEU A 32 -6.94 -5.20 -5.08
N LEU A 33 -7.93 -6.10 -5.17
CA LEU A 33 -8.95 -6.04 -6.20
C LEU A 33 -9.77 -4.74 -6.11
N LYS A 34 -10.11 -4.30 -4.89
CA LYS A 34 -10.79 -3.01 -4.68
C LYS A 34 -9.92 -1.82 -5.07
N ALA A 35 -8.61 -1.86 -4.79
CA ALA A 35 -7.67 -0.82 -5.20
C ALA A 35 -7.58 -0.72 -6.73
N ILE A 36 -7.52 -1.86 -7.43
CA ILE A 36 -7.55 -1.92 -8.90
C ILE A 36 -8.85 -1.31 -9.43
N VAL A 37 -10.01 -1.69 -8.88
CA VAL A 37 -11.31 -1.12 -9.29
C VAL A 37 -11.37 0.38 -9.06
N ASN A 38 -10.83 0.88 -7.95
CA ASN A 38 -10.82 2.32 -7.65
C ASN A 38 -10.03 3.12 -8.69
N LYS A 39 -9.00 2.52 -9.28
CA LYS A 39 -8.22 3.15 -10.34
C LYS A 39 -9.00 3.25 -11.66
N PHE A 40 -9.79 2.23 -12.01
CA PHE A 40 -10.56 2.20 -13.26
C PHE A 40 -11.93 2.90 -13.15
N ILE A 41 -12.48 3.01 -11.95
CA ILE A 41 -13.76 3.66 -11.67
C ILE A 41 -13.53 4.75 -10.63
N PRO A 42 -12.94 5.90 -11.01
CA PRO A 42 -12.76 7.04 -10.11
C PRO A 42 -14.13 7.64 -9.77
N ASP A 43 -14.31 8.00 -8.50
CA ASP A 43 -15.51 8.73 -8.06
C ASP A 43 -15.24 10.23 -8.20
N LEU A 44 -16.24 10.98 -8.67
CA LEU A 44 -16.15 12.44 -8.84
C LEU A 44 -16.20 13.18 -7.49
N LEU A 45 -16.60 12.49 -6.41
CA LEU A 45 -16.63 13.02 -5.05
C LEU A 45 -15.35 12.63 -4.29
N PRO A 46 -14.44 13.59 -3.98
CA PRO A 46 -13.13 13.30 -3.39
C PRO A 46 -13.15 12.69 -1.98
N ASN A 47 -14.30 12.67 -1.28
CA ASN A 47 -14.34 12.50 0.18
C ASN A 47 -15.18 11.32 0.71
N ASN A 48 -15.81 10.51 -0.15
CA ASN A 48 -16.82 9.52 0.30
C ASN A 48 -16.40 8.05 0.20
N GLY A 49 -15.16 7.75 -0.21
CA GLY A 49 -14.63 6.38 -0.27
C GLY A 49 -13.34 6.21 0.51
N MET A 50 -13.17 5.07 1.19
CA MET A 50 -11.88 4.65 1.74
C MET A 50 -10.94 4.33 0.57
N VAL A 51 -10.19 5.32 0.10
CA VAL A 51 -9.06 5.10 -0.81
C VAL A 51 -7.92 4.55 0.04
N LEU A 52 -7.31 3.45 -0.40
CA LEU A 52 -6.25 2.76 0.35
C LEU A 52 -4.89 3.39 0.09
N PRO A 53 -4.13 3.76 1.14
CA PRO A 53 -2.80 4.36 1.00
C PRO A 53 -1.91 3.55 0.07
N GLU A 54 -1.04 4.19 -0.71
CA GLU A 54 -0.08 3.43 -1.52
C GLU A 54 0.73 2.49 -0.62
N GLU A 55 1.08 2.90 0.61
CA GLU A 55 1.72 2.03 1.59
C GLU A 55 0.84 0.83 1.98
N ALA A 56 -0.48 1.04 2.11
CA ALA A 56 -1.42 -0.02 2.41
C ALA A 56 -1.54 -1.01 1.24
N VAL A 57 -1.58 -0.53 -0.01
CA VAL A 57 -1.59 -1.40 -1.20
C VAL A 57 -0.31 -2.24 -1.25
N ILE A 58 0.86 -1.66 -0.93
CA ILE A 58 2.13 -2.41 -0.82
C ILE A 58 2.03 -3.48 0.26
N GLY A 59 1.48 -3.14 1.43
CA GLY A 59 1.28 -4.07 2.53
C GLY A 59 0.40 -5.27 2.14
N PHE A 60 -0.73 -5.00 1.46
CA PHE A 60 -1.62 -6.07 0.98
C PHE A 60 -1.00 -6.90 -0.15
N MET A 61 -0.23 -6.28 -1.06
CA MET A 61 0.53 -6.99 -2.07
C MET A 61 1.54 -7.95 -1.44
N ALA A 62 2.31 -7.49 -0.46
CA ALA A 62 3.25 -8.33 0.29
C ALA A 62 2.55 -9.46 1.04
N ALA A 63 1.40 -9.17 1.66
CA ALA A 63 0.59 -10.17 2.35
C ALA A 63 0.13 -11.29 1.41
N VAL A 64 -0.35 -10.97 0.20
CA VAL A 64 -0.73 -11.99 -0.80
C VAL A 64 0.51 -12.74 -1.29
N LEU A 65 1.58 -12.03 -1.65
CA LEU A 65 2.81 -12.62 -2.19
C LEU A 65 3.45 -13.64 -1.23
N ILE A 66 3.38 -13.40 0.09
CA ILE A 66 3.98 -14.27 1.11
C ILE A 66 2.97 -15.29 1.63
N ALA A 67 1.78 -14.87 2.05
CA ALA A 67 0.83 -15.76 2.71
C ALA A 67 0.22 -16.79 1.75
N PHE A 68 0.00 -16.44 0.47
CA PHE A 68 -0.62 -17.35 -0.48
C PHE A 68 0.27 -18.57 -0.83
N PRO A 69 1.57 -18.41 -1.17
CA PRO A 69 2.46 -19.57 -1.37
C PRO A 69 2.61 -20.43 -0.11
N ILE A 70 2.66 -19.81 1.08
CA ILE A 70 2.71 -20.55 2.35
C ILE A 70 1.44 -21.39 2.53
N PHE A 71 0.26 -20.82 2.26
CA PHE A 71 -1.01 -21.55 2.30
C PHE A 71 -0.97 -22.77 1.38
N VAL A 72 -0.56 -22.60 0.11
CA VAL A 72 -0.46 -23.69 -0.87
C VAL A 72 0.52 -24.78 -0.39
N TYR A 73 1.68 -24.38 0.14
CA TYR A 73 2.68 -25.31 0.66
C TYR A 73 2.18 -26.12 1.86
N LEU A 74 1.50 -25.46 2.82
CA LEU A 74 0.92 -26.12 3.98
C LEU A 74 -0.21 -27.07 3.57
N ASN A 75 -1.02 -26.67 2.60
CA ASN A 75 -2.08 -27.50 2.05
C ASN A 75 -1.52 -28.77 1.37
N PHE A 76 -0.50 -28.59 0.53
CA PHE A 76 0.21 -29.70 -0.10
C PHE A 76 0.80 -30.66 0.93
N THR A 77 1.44 -30.11 1.98
CA THR A 77 2.03 -30.89 3.06
C THR A 77 0.96 -31.65 3.86
N ALA A 78 -0.15 -31.00 4.21
CA ALA A 78 -1.27 -31.63 4.89
C ALA A 78 -1.86 -32.78 4.05
N ASN A 79 -2.10 -32.56 2.76
CA ASN A 79 -2.59 -33.60 1.85
C ASN A 79 -1.62 -34.77 1.71
N ARG A 80 -0.30 -34.53 1.70
CA ARG A 80 0.72 -35.58 1.67
C ARG A 80 0.73 -36.38 2.97
N LEU A 81 0.61 -35.72 4.12
CA LEU A 81 0.59 -36.37 5.44
C LEU A 81 -0.66 -37.24 5.62
N LEU A 82 -1.83 -36.75 5.17
CA LEU A 82 -3.08 -37.49 5.15
C LEU A 82 -3.00 -38.75 4.27
N LYS A 83 -2.46 -38.64 3.04
CA LYS A 83 -2.25 -39.80 2.16
C LYS A 83 -1.29 -40.84 2.74
N SER A 84 -0.31 -40.39 3.53
CA SER A 84 0.67 -41.28 4.17
C SER A 84 0.18 -41.94 5.47
N GLY A 85 -1.07 -41.69 5.90
CA GLY A 85 -1.63 -42.22 7.14
C GLY A 85 -1.03 -41.62 8.43
N LYS A 86 -0.12 -40.65 8.32
CA LYS A 86 0.59 -40.00 9.45
C LYS A 86 -0.21 -38.88 10.12
N MET A 87 -1.40 -38.57 9.58
CA MET A 87 -2.31 -37.52 10.07
C MET A 87 -3.74 -38.06 9.98
N LYS A 88 -4.53 -37.88 11.04
CA LYS A 88 -5.93 -38.34 11.04
C LYS A 88 -6.81 -37.32 10.31
N PRO A 89 -7.75 -37.75 9.45
CA PRO A 89 -8.69 -36.85 8.76
C PRO A 89 -9.60 -36.07 9.71
N ASP A 90 -9.92 -36.68 10.86
CA ASP A 90 -10.89 -36.17 11.83
C ASP A 90 -10.17 -35.71 13.11
N SER A 91 -9.64 -34.49 13.07
CA SER A 91 -9.13 -33.81 14.25
C SER A 91 -10.15 -32.76 14.69
N GLY A 92 -10.57 -32.80 15.96
CA GLY A 92 -11.52 -31.81 16.49
C GLY A 92 -11.06 -30.36 16.29
N VAL A 93 -9.74 -30.14 16.24
CA VAL A 93 -9.09 -28.85 15.94
C VAL A 93 -9.45 -28.34 14.54
N ARG A 94 -9.48 -29.22 13.53
CA ARG A 94 -9.84 -28.85 12.15
C ARG A 94 -11.29 -28.39 12.05
N ASN A 95 -12.22 -29.10 12.69
CA ASN A 95 -13.64 -28.72 12.70
C ASN A 95 -13.84 -27.38 13.39
N TRP A 96 -13.18 -27.15 14.54
CA TRP A 96 -13.25 -25.86 15.23
C TRP A 96 -12.73 -24.70 14.37
N LEU A 97 -11.60 -24.89 13.68
CA LEU A 97 -11.04 -23.89 12.77
C LEU A 97 -11.97 -23.59 11.58
N LEU A 98 -12.65 -24.61 11.03
CA LEU A 98 -13.65 -24.42 9.98
C LEU A 98 -14.79 -23.52 10.45
N TYR A 99 -15.36 -23.79 11.63
CA TYR A 99 -16.41 -22.95 12.21
C TYR A 99 -15.95 -21.51 12.45
N ILE A 100 -14.72 -21.30 12.92
CA ILE A 100 -14.17 -19.94 13.08
C ILE A 100 -14.08 -19.22 11.74
N THR A 101 -13.56 -19.88 10.69
CA THR A 101 -13.49 -19.24 9.37
C THR A 101 -14.87 -18.86 8.83
N MET A 102 -15.89 -19.69 9.08
CA MET A 102 -17.28 -19.37 8.72
C MET A 102 -17.76 -18.10 9.42
N VAL A 103 -17.53 -17.99 10.73
CA VAL A 103 -17.89 -16.79 11.51
C VAL A 103 -17.18 -15.56 10.97
N VAL A 104 -15.88 -15.65 10.71
CA VAL A 104 -15.10 -14.53 10.15
C VAL A 104 -15.64 -14.11 8.78
N VAL A 105 -15.95 -15.06 7.89
CA VAL A 105 -16.52 -14.74 6.58
C VAL A 105 -17.88 -14.04 6.71
N ILE A 106 -18.74 -14.52 7.61
CA ILE A 106 -20.04 -13.88 7.87
C ILE A 106 -19.85 -12.45 8.39
N LEU A 107 -18.94 -12.22 9.33
CA LEU A 107 -18.62 -10.88 9.84
C LEU A 107 -18.11 -9.95 8.73
N VAL A 108 -17.27 -10.46 7.82
CA VAL A 108 -16.78 -9.69 6.67
C VAL A 108 -17.91 -9.32 5.70
N ILE A 109 -18.87 -10.23 5.46
CA ILE A 109 -20.06 -9.95 4.65
C ILE A 109 -20.92 -8.87 5.31
N ILE A 110 -21.18 -8.97 6.61
CA ILE A 110 -21.95 -7.97 7.37
C ILE A 110 -21.27 -6.59 7.27
N TRP A 111 -19.95 -6.54 7.51
CA TRP A 111 -19.16 -5.33 7.35
C TRP A 111 -19.30 -4.73 5.94
N GLN A 112 -19.23 -5.56 4.90
CA GLN A 112 -19.36 -5.09 3.52
C GLN A 112 -20.76 -4.53 3.21
N ILE A 113 -21.83 -5.14 3.74
CA ILE A 113 -23.20 -4.63 3.57
C ILE A 113 -23.35 -3.27 4.26
N ILE A 114 -22.76 -3.09 5.46
CA ILE A 114 -22.75 -1.80 6.15
C ILE A 114 -22.05 -0.73 5.29
N GLN A 115 -20.89 -1.05 4.70
CA GLN A 115 -20.17 -0.13 3.80
C GLN A 115 -20.99 0.24 2.56
N LEU A 116 -21.69 -0.71 1.95
CA LEU A 116 -22.60 -0.46 0.83
C LEU A 116 -23.72 0.52 1.23
N PHE A 117 -24.32 0.32 2.41
CA PHE A 117 -25.38 1.18 2.90
C PHE A 117 -24.89 2.60 3.20
N MET A 118 -23.74 2.75 3.85
CA MET A 118 -23.13 4.07 4.09
C MET A 118 -22.79 4.78 2.78
N GLY A 119 -22.22 4.08 1.80
CA GLY A 119 -21.91 4.63 0.48
C GLY A 119 -23.16 5.12 -0.26
N PHE A 120 -24.26 4.35 -0.18
CA PHE A 120 -25.55 4.73 -0.74
C PHE A 120 -26.11 6.00 -0.08
N LEU A 121 -26.08 6.10 1.24
CA LEU A 121 -26.56 7.29 1.97
C LEU A 121 -25.72 8.55 1.71
N ASN A 122 -24.43 8.36 1.45
CA ASN A 122 -23.50 9.44 1.15
C ASN A 122 -23.60 9.97 -0.29
N GLY A 123 -24.50 9.43 -1.12
CA GLY A 123 -24.70 9.89 -2.51
C GLY A 123 -23.52 9.60 -3.44
N ALA A 124 -22.64 8.67 -3.07
CA ALA A 124 -21.46 8.31 -3.84
C ALA A 124 -21.81 7.36 -5.01
N LEU A 125 -20.86 7.12 -5.92
CA LEU A 125 -21.12 6.37 -7.15
C LEU A 125 -21.51 4.92 -6.85
N VAL A 126 -22.81 4.61 -6.86
CA VAL A 126 -23.39 3.31 -6.48
C VAL A 126 -22.67 2.14 -7.18
N VAL A 127 -22.22 2.32 -8.43
CA VAL A 127 -21.49 1.30 -9.20
C VAL A 127 -20.21 0.83 -8.51
N ARG A 128 -19.39 1.75 -7.95
CA ARG A 128 -18.12 1.39 -7.29
C ARG A 128 -18.38 0.51 -6.05
N PHE A 129 -19.35 0.90 -5.23
CA PHE A 129 -19.73 0.15 -4.03
C PHE A 129 -20.34 -1.21 -4.36
N ILE A 130 -21.15 -1.31 -5.43
CA ILE A 130 -21.67 -2.58 -5.93
C ILE A 130 -20.51 -3.49 -6.34
N VAL A 131 -19.55 -3.00 -7.13
CA VAL A 131 -18.41 -3.80 -7.57
C VAL A 131 -17.56 -4.27 -6.38
N HIS A 132 -17.29 -3.42 -5.40
CA HIS A 132 -16.57 -3.82 -4.17
C HIS A 132 -17.32 -4.88 -3.36
N THR A 133 -18.65 -4.77 -3.32
CA THR A 133 -19.50 -5.74 -2.64
C THR A 133 -19.46 -7.09 -3.36
N LEU A 134 -19.57 -7.09 -4.69
CA LEU A 134 -19.45 -8.29 -5.51
C LEU A 134 -18.09 -8.96 -5.37
N ILE A 135 -17.00 -8.19 -5.30
CA ILE A 135 -15.65 -8.74 -5.05
C ILE A 135 -15.61 -9.48 -3.71
N THR A 136 -16.07 -8.82 -2.64
CA THR A 136 -16.06 -9.41 -1.30
C THR A 136 -16.92 -10.68 -1.24
N LEU A 137 -18.11 -10.65 -1.86
CA LEU A 137 -19.01 -11.80 -1.92
C LEU A 137 -18.41 -12.95 -2.74
N ALA A 138 -17.77 -12.67 -3.87
CA ALA A 138 -17.12 -13.69 -4.70
C ALA A 138 -16.00 -14.39 -3.93
N ILE A 139 -15.17 -13.63 -3.20
CA ILE A 139 -14.11 -14.19 -2.34
C ILE A 139 -14.71 -15.00 -1.20
N ALA A 140 -15.75 -14.49 -0.54
CA ALA A 140 -16.44 -15.21 0.51
C ALA A 140 -16.99 -16.55 0.00
N VAL A 141 -17.70 -16.56 -1.13
CA VAL A 141 -18.21 -17.79 -1.75
C VAL A 141 -17.07 -18.74 -2.14
N ALA A 142 -15.95 -18.24 -2.64
CA ALA A 142 -14.78 -19.06 -2.96
C ALA A 142 -14.20 -19.74 -1.70
N VAL A 143 -14.04 -18.99 -0.60
CA VAL A 143 -13.56 -19.53 0.68
C VAL A 143 -14.56 -20.53 1.25
N LEU A 144 -15.85 -20.19 1.30
CA LEU A 144 -16.90 -21.08 1.80
C LEU A 144 -17.02 -22.36 0.97
N GLY A 145 -16.97 -22.23 -0.36
CA GLY A 145 -17.00 -23.35 -1.30
C GLY A 145 -15.80 -24.28 -1.12
N TYR A 146 -14.61 -23.70 -0.93
CA TYR A 146 -13.40 -24.44 -0.58
C TYR A 146 -13.58 -25.22 0.74
N GLN A 147 -14.10 -24.57 1.80
CA GLN A 147 -14.35 -25.26 3.08
C GLN A 147 -15.42 -26.34 2.98
N TRP A 148 -16.49 -26.10 2.23
CA TRP A 148 -17.57 -27.06 2.04
C TRP A 148 -17.13 -28.30 1.25
N TRP A 149 -16.30 -28.11 0.22
CA TRP A 149 -15.67 -29.21 -0.49
C TRP A 149 -14.79 -30.04 0.46
N HIS A 150 -14.01 -29.36 1.31
CA HIS A 150 -13.15 -29.95 2.32
C HIS A 150 -13.96 -30.69 3.42
N LEU A 151 -15.17 -30.25 3.73
CA LEU A 151 -16.08 -30.97 4.64
C LEU A 151 -16.69 -32.22 3.98
N ARG A 152 -17.12 -32.13 2.72
CA ARG A 152 -17.85 -33.22 2.04
C ARG A 152 -16.97 -34.40 1.60
N HIS A 153 -15.71 -34.18 1.22
CA HIS A 153 -14.88 -35.21 0.58
C HIS A 153 -13.93 -35.96 1.53
N PHE A 154 -13.93 -35.65 2.83
CA PHE A 154 -12.96 -36.19 3.78
C PHE A 154 -13.41 -37.48 4.51
N SER A 155 -14.67 -37.90 4.35
CA SER A 155 -15.13 -39.21 4.83
C SER A 155 -14.76 -40.36 3.88
N SER A 156 -14.09 -40.09 2.76
CA SER A 156 -13.75 -41.11 1.76
C SER A 156 -12.22 -41.32 1.70
N PRO A 157 -11.72 -42.58 1.78
CA PRO A 157 -10.27 -42.88 1.82
C PRO A 157 -9.49 -42.45 0.58
N SER A 158 -10.18 -42.11 -0.52
CA SER A 158 -9.56 -41.61 -1.75
C SER A 158 -10.50 -40.63 -2.47
N PRO A 159 -10.52 -39.34 -2.10
CA PRO A 159 -11.27 -38.38 -2.88
C PRO A 159 -10.58 -38.25 -4.25
N ARG A 160 -11.23 -38.75 -5.31
CA ARG A 160 -10.83 -38.42 -6.68
C ARG A 160 -11.02 -36.92 -6.83
N ILE A 161 -9.91 -36.18 -6.88
CA ILE A 161 -9.94 -34.73 -7.12
C ILE A 161 -10.61 -34.53 -8.49
N GLY A 162 -11.87 -34.12 -8.48
CA GLY A 162 -12.63 -33.86 -9.71
C GLY A 162 -12.00 -32.72 -10.49
N LEU A 163 -12.15 -32.76 -11.82
CA LEU A 163 -11.64 -31.73 -12.74
C LEU A 163 -12.03 -30.31 -12.28
N GLY A 164 -13.26 -30.14 -11.79
CA GLY A 164 -13.77 -28.84 -11.31
C GLY A 164 -12.99 -28.23 -10.13
N PHE A 165 -12.45 -29.05 -9.23
CA PHE A 165 -11.64 -28.54 -8.12
C PHE A 165 -10.28 -28.04 -8.59
N ARG A 166 -9.63 -28.74 -9.53
CA ARG A 166 -8.37 -28.28 -10.14
C ARG A 166 -8.56 -26.99 -10.92
N VAL A 167 -9.68 -26.86 -11.64
CA VAL A 167 -10.03 -25.61 -12.34
C VAL A 167 -10.19 -24.47 -11.33
N PHE A 168 -10.91 -24.70 -10.22
CA PHE A 168 -11.06 -23.71 -9.17
C PHE A 168 -9.71 -23.27 -8.57
N GLU A 169 -8.82 -24.21 -8.23
CA GLU A 169 -7.47 -23.89 -7.73
C GLU A 169 -6.68 -23.03 -8.71
N TRP A 170 -6.69 -23.38 -10.01
CA TRP A 170 -6.03 -22.60 -11.05
C TRP A 170 -6.62 -21.21 -11.22
N VAL A 171 -7.95 -21.07 -11.15
CA VAL A 171 -8.62 -19.77 -11.22
C VAL A 171 -8.19 -18.88 -10.06
N VAL A 172 -8.19 -19.40 -8.82
CA VAL A 172 -7.74 -18.63 -7.64
C VAL A 172 -6.27 -18.24 -7.77
N PHE A 173 -5.41 -19.14 -8.22
CA PHE A 173 -3.99 -18.86 -8.47
C PHE A 173 -3.80 -17.75 -9.50
N VAL A 174 -4.49 -17.83 -10.64
CA VAL A 174 -4.40 -16.84 -11.71
C VAL A 174 -4.93 -15.49 -11.24
N VAL A 175 -6.05 -15.46 -10.50
CA VAL A 175 -6.60 -14.21 -9.95
C VAL A 175 -5.64 -13.58 -8.93
N ALA A 176 -5.04 -14.37 -8.05
CA ALA A 176 -4.04 -13.89 -7.12
C ALA A 176 -2.82 -13.30 -7.84
N ALA A 177 -2.27 -14.02 -8.83
CA ALA A 177 -1.15 -13.55 -9.64
C ALA A 177 -1.50 -12.26 -10.41
N ALA A 178 -2.66 -12.22 -11.06
CA ALA A 178 -3.14 -11.05 -11.78
C ALA A 178 -3.33 -9.84 -10.85
N SER A 179 -3.80 -10.04 -9.62
CA SER A 179 -3.95 -8.95 -8.65
C SER A 179 -2.61 -8.35 -8.22
N VAL A 180 -1.58 -9.18 -8.04
CA VAL A 180 -0.22 -8.74 -7.70
C VAL A 180 0.43 -8.01 -8.88
N VAL A 181 0.25 -8.53 -10.10
CA VAL A 181 0.73 -7.83 -11.31
C VAL A 181 -0.04 -6.50 -11.49
N GLY A 182 -1.35 -6.51 -11.27
CA GLY A 182 -2.22 -5.35 -11.32
C GLY A 182 -1.81 -4.24 -10.34
N SER A 183 -1.35 -4.59 -9.13
CA SER A 183 -0.92 -3.58 -8.14
C SER A 183 0.31 -2.79 -8.55
N PHE A 184 1.20 -3.34 -9.40
CA PHE A 184 2.33 -2.56 -9.93
C PHE A 184 1.89 -1.43 -10.85
N PHE A 185 0.75 -1.57 -11.54
CA PHE A 185 0.19 -0.46 -12.31
C PHE A 185 -0.34 0.66 -11.41
N ILE A 186 -0.64 0.39 -10.13
CA ILE A 186 -1.15 1.40 -9.18
C ILE A 186 0.02 2.12 -8.50
N ILE A 187 0.93 1.36 -7.87
CA ILE A 187 2.01 1.90 -7.03
C ILE A 187 3.24 2.33 -7.86
N GLY A 188 3.36 1.83 -9.09
CA GLY A 188 4.59 1.95 -9.88
C GLY A 188 5.64 0.91 -9.49
N SER A 189 6.78 0.95 -10.18
CA SER A 189 7.90 0.04 -9.91
C SER A 189 8.69 0.45 -8.66
N PRO A 190 9.46 -0.46 -8.02
CA PRO A 190 10.34 -0.10 -6.91
C PRO A 190 11.36 1.00 -7.26
N ALA A 191 11.81 1.05 -8.52
CA ALA A 191 12.72 2.08 -9.01
C ALA A 191 12.03 3.45 -9.10
N GLU A 192 10.81 3.50 -9.65
CA GLU A 192 9.99 4.73 -9.69
C GLU A 192 9.67 5.23 -8.30
N ARG A 193 9.30 4.35 -7.36
CA ARG A 193 9.00 4.74 -5.98
C ARG A 193 10.24 5.30 -5.27
N ARG A 194 11.41 4.71 -5.52
CA ARG A 194 12.68 5.27 -5.03
C ARG A 194 12.94 6.67 -5.60
N ALA A 195 12.70 6.86 -6.90
CA ALA A 195 12.84 8.17 -7.55
C ALA A 195 11.87 9.20 -6.95
N ARG A 196 10.59 8.85 -6.75
CA ARG A 196 9.59 9.72 -6.10
C ARG A 196 10.00 10.09 -4.68
N ASN A 197 10.50 9.14 -3.89
CA ASN A 197 10.96 9.41 -2.53
C ASN A 197 12.22 10.29 -2.50
N LEU A 198 13.11 10.18 -3.49
CA LEU A 198 14.25 11.09 -3.62
C LEU A 198 13.79 12.49 -3.98
N ASP A 199 12.83 12.62 -4.91
CA ASP A 199 12.23 13.90 -5.29
C ASP A 199 11.47 14.54 -4.13
N SER A 200 10.67 13.78 -3.36
CA SER A 200 9.99 14.31 -2.18
C SER A 200 10.99 14.81 -1.13
N THR A 201 12.09 14.08 -0.91
CA THR A 201 13.20 14.53 -0.05
C THR A 201 13.87 15.80 -0.59
N ARG A 202 14.04 15.94 -1.91
CA ARG A 202 14.56 17.18 -2.53
C ARG A 202 13.60 18.34 -2.27
N ILE A 203 12.30 18.15 -2.48
CA ILE A 203 11.27 19.18 -2.21
C ILE A 203 11.27 19.59 -0.74
N GLU A 204 11.35 18.64 0.19
CA GLU A 204 11.44 18.93 1.63
C GLU A 204 12.67 19.78 1.96
N ARG A 205 13.85 19.44 1.41
CA ARG A 205 15.09 20.21 1.60
C ARG A 205 15.01 21.60 0.99
N LEU A 206 14.44 21.73 -0.22
CA LEU A 206 14.23 23.03 -0.86
C LEU A 206 13.27 23.93 -0.07
N ASN A 207 12.20 23.34 0.50
CA ASN A 207 11.32 24.05 1.44
C ASN A 207 12.07 24.50 2.69
N GLY A 208 12.93 23.63 3.25
CA GLY A 208 13.79 23.98 4.37
C GLY A 208 14.74 25.14 4.06
N ILE A 209 15.40 25.11 2.90
CA ILE A 209 16.27 26.20 2.43
C ILE A 209 15.47 27.49 2.27
N GLN A 210 14.30 27.43 1.64
CA GLN A 210 13.44 28.59 1.47
C GLN A 210 13.10 29.23 2.84
N GLY A 211 12.67 28.41 3.79
CA GLY A 211 12.36 28.86 5.15
C GLY A 211 13.58 29.53 5.82
N ALA A 212 14.76 28.93 5.69
CA ALA A 212 16.00 29.47 6.21
C ALA A 212 16.40 30.79 5.55
N VAL A 213 16.27 30.92 4.22
CA VAL A 213 16.55 32.17 3.50
C VAL A 213 15.57 33.27 3.92
N GLN A 214 14.29 32.94 4.06
CA GLN A 214 13.28 33.89 4.55
C GLN A 214 13.60 34.34 5.99
N GLN A 215 14.02 33.43 6.86
CA GLN A 215 14.42 33.76 8.22
C GLN A 215 15.70 34.61 8.26
N TYR A 216 16.70 34.29 7.42
CA TYR A 216 17.93 35.09 7.28
C TYR A 216 17.62 36.52 6.86
N TYR A 217 16.76 36.68 5.84
CA TYR A 217 16.34 37.99 5.38
C TYR A 217 15.54 38.75 6.46
N GLY A 218 14.69 38.03 7.18
CA GLY A 218 13.79 38.55 8.22
C GLY A 218 12.36 38.73 7.71
N PHE A 219 11.43 38.89 8.66
CA PHE A 219 10.03 39.17 8.34
C PHE A 219 9.74 40.68 8.47
N LYS A 220 8.68 41.15 7.79
CA LYS A 220 8.23 42.54 7.87
C LYS A 220 8.01 42.97 9.33
N GLY A 221 8.81 43.93 9.80
CA GLY A 221 8.76 44.45 11.18
C GLY A 221 9.57 43.66 12.22
N GLY A 222 10.34 42.64 11.80
CA GLY A 222 11.20 41.84 12.67
C GLY A 222 12.70 42.06 12.48
N ALA A 223 13.50 41.40 13.30
CA ALA A 223 14.97 41.34 13.18
C ALA A 223 15.37 40.29 12.13
N GLY A 224 16.25 40.69 11.21
CA GLY A 224 16.87 39.86 10.17
C GLY A 224 17.93 40.69 9.45
N HIS A 225 18.71 40.08 8.57
CA HIS A 225 19.82 40.78 7.89
C HIS A 225 19.34 41.80 6.85
N GLN A 226 18.05 41.77 6.47
CA GLN A 226 17.44 42.62 5.44
C GLN A 226 18.18 42.57 4.09
N LYS A 227 18.95 41.50 3.89
CA LYS A 227 19.77 41.20 2.70
C LYS A 227 19.73 39.70 2.48
N LEU A 228 19.70 39.29 1.22
CA LEU A 228 19.80 37.88 0.87
C LEU A 228 21.22 37.37 1.17
N PRO A 229 21.35 36.10 1.58
CA PRO A 229 22.66 35.50 1.79
C PRO A 229 23.40 35.42 0.45
N VAL A 230 24.73 35.64 0.46
CA VAL A 230 25.55 35.57 -0.76
C VAL A 230 25.65 34.12 -1.25
N ASN A 231 25.67 33.17 -0.31
CA ASN A 231 25.70 31.74 -0.55
C ASN A 231 24.98 30.99 0.58
N LEU A 232 24.71 29.71 0.38
CA LEU A 232 24.03 28.88 1.38
C LEU A 232 24.86 28.63 2.65
N ASP A 233 26.18 28.84 2.63
CA ASP A 233 27.04 28.67 3.82
C ASP A 233 26.77 29.73 4.88
N GLN A 234 26.33 30.94 4.48
CA GLN A 234 25.92 31.97 5.43
C GLN A 234 24.70 31.56 6.26
N LEU A 235 23.85 30.68 5.73
CA LEU A 235 22.72 30.13 6.49
C LEU A 235 23.17 29.17 7.59
N ILE A 236 24.25 28.42 7.36
CA ILE A 236 24.82 27.49 8.34
C ILE A 236 25.60 28.24 9.43
N ALA A 237 26.29 29.32 9.04
CA ALA A 237 27.08 30.13 9.96
C ALA A 237 26.23 30.98 10.91
N ASP A 238 24.95 31.19 10.59
CA ASP A 238 24.04 31.97 11.40
C ASP A 238 23.43 31.13 12.53
N ALA A 239 23.75 31.50 13.79
CA ALA A 239 23.29 30.78 14.97
C ALA A 239 21.76 30.82 15.19
N THR A 240 21.04 31.71 14.50
CA THR A 240 19.58 31.82 14.61
C THR A 240 18.84 30.90 13.64
N ILE A 241 19.55 30.33 12.66
CA ILE A 241 18.97 29.53 11.58
C ILE A 241 19.27 28.05 11.84
N PHE A 242 18.24 27.23 11.75
CA PHE A 242 18.39 25.78 11.80
C PHE A 242 18.21 25.18 10.40
N ILE A 243 19.25 24.50 9.93
CA ILE A 243 19.21 23.63 8.75
C ILE A 243 19.83 22.30 9.15
N ALA A 244 19.18 21.19 8.79
CA ALA A 244 19.74 19.86 9.00
C ALA A 244 21.13 19.76 8.32
N PRO A 245 22.10 19.01 8.88
CA PRO A 245 23.46 18.94 8.34
C PRO A 245 23.54 18.56 6.85
N ASP A 246 22.58 17.78 6.37
CA ASP A 246 22.46 17.35 4.98
C ASP A 246 21.38 18.11 4.18
N GLY A 247 20.71 19.08 4.80
CA GLY A 247 19.60 19.83 4.21
C GLY A 247 19.97 20.68 2.99
N LEU A 248 21.26 21.00 2.81
CA LEU A 248 21.78 21.75 1.67
C LEU A 248 22.28 20.86 0.53
N ILE A 249 22.25 19.54 0.71
CA ILE A 249 22.87 18.56 -0.18
C ILE A 249 21.77 17.75 -0.85
N ASP A 250 21.91 17.47 -2.15
CA ASP A 250 21.03 16.56 -2.86
C ASP A 250 21.25 15.11 -2.37
N PRO A 251 20.17 14.40 -1.98
CA PRO A 251 20.28 13.06 -1.40
C PRO A 251 20.85 12.01 -2.38
N ALA A 252 20.69 12.20 -3.69
CA ALA A 252 21.15 11.29 -4.73
C ALA A 252 22.54 11.67 -5.26
N THR A 253 22.76 12.93 -5.64
CA THR A 253 24.03 13.36 -6.27
C THR A 253 25.12 13.71 -5.26
N LYS A 254 24.74 13.95 -3.99
CA LYS A 254 25.62 14.45 -2.92
C LYS A 254 26.24 15.81 -3.21
N GLN A 255 25.74 16.52 -4.22
CA GLN A 255 26.14 17.89 -4.53
C GLN A 255 25.25 18.87 -3.78
N ARG A 256 25.75 20.09 -3.57
CA ARG A 256 24.93 21.16 -2.95
C ARG A 256 23.86 21.65 -3.92
N PHE A 257 22.71 22.03 -3.39
CA PHE A 257 21.67 22.69 -4.21
C PHE A 257 22.20 23.99 -4.79
N GLU A 258 21.80 24.29 -6.02
CA GLU A 258 22.17 25.52 -6.69
C GLU A 258 21.32 26.68 -6.14
N TYR A 259 22.00 27.76 -5.76
CA TYR A 259 21.39 28.99 -5.27
C TYR A 259 21.97 30.19 -6.01
N LYS A 260 21.10 31.04 -6.56
CA LYS A 260 21.52 32.24 -7.28
C LYS A 260 20.63 33.43 -6.94
N VAL A 261 21.22 34.51 -6.44
CA VAL A 261 20.51 35.78 -6.25
C VAL A 261 20.24 36.43 -7.60
N THR A 262 18.98 36.79 -7.87
CA THR A 262 18.55 37.44 -9.12
C THR A 262 18.19 38.91 -8.92
N SER A 263 17.77 39.31 -7.73
CA SER A 263 17.52 40.72 -7.37
C SER A 263 17.70 40.95 -5.87
N ALA A 264 17.45 42.17 -5.39
CA ALA A 264 17.55 42.50 -3.95
C ALA A 264 16.64 41.66 -3.05
N LYS A 265 15.51 41.15 -3.58
CA LYS A 265 14.54 40.32 -2.84
C LYS A 265 14.18 39.02 -3.54
N ALA A 266 14.86 38.67 -4.63
CA ALA A 266 14.57 37.46 -5.39
C ALA A 266 15.82 36.62 -5.61
N TYR A 267 15.62 35.31 -5.59
CA TYR A 267 16.65 34.30 -5.82
C TYR A 267 16.04 33.10 -6.55
N GLU A 268 16.90 32.25 -7.09
CA GLU A 268 16.55 30.99 -7.71
C GLU A 268 17.16 29.83 -6.92
N LEU A 269 16.36 28.78 -6.73
CA LEU A 269 16.84 27.47 -6.26
C LEU A 269 16.66 26.46 -7.38
N CYS A 270 17.70 25.70 -7.70
CA CYS A 270 17.61 24.65 -8.71
C CYS A 270 17.92 23.27 -8.12
N ALA A 271 17.19 22.28 -8.62
CA ALA A 271 17.42 20.86 -8.36
C ALA A 271 17.14 20.05 -9.62
N ALA A 272 17.71 18.85 -9.68
CA ALA A 272 17.42 17.88 -10.74
C ALA A 272 16.45 16.82 -10.19
N PHE A 273 15.33 16.63 -10.88
CA PHE A 273 14.28 15.69 -10.48
C PHE A 273 14.22 14.50 -11.42
N ASP A 274 13.85 13.35 -10.86
CA ASP A 274 13.79 12.08 -11.61
C ASP A 274 12.34 11.76 -12.05
N THR A 275 11.35 12.47 -11.51
CA THR A 275 9.93 12.26 -11.75
C THR A 275 9.20 13.57 -12.08
N VAL A 276 7.95 13.44 -12.55
CA VAL A 276 7.07 14.58 -12.83
C VAL A 276 6.22 14.83 -11.60
N PHE A 277 6.21 16.08 -11.13
CA PHE A 277 5.31 16.57 -10.10
C PHE A 277 4.55 17.80 -10.63
N SER A 278 3.25 17.67 -10.77
CA SER A 278 2.38 18.66 -11.38
C SER A 278 1.02 18.75 -10.67
N LYS A 279 0.28 19.82 -10.96
CA LYS A 279 -1.09 19.99 -10.47
C LYS A 279 -2.02 18.85 -10.90
N ASP A 280 -1.76 18.23 -12.05
CA ASP A 280 -2.56 17.11 -12.56
C ASP A 280 -2.16 15.78 -11.91
N SER A 281 -0.90 15.62 -11.46
CA SER A 281 -0.51 14.44 -10.66
C SER A 281 -1.11 14.45 -9.25
N ASP A 282 -1.44 15.63 -8.69
CA ASP A 282 -2.27 15.74 -7.48
C ASP A 282 -3.73 15.31 -7.75
N SER A 283 -4.18 15.37 -9.00
CA SER A 283 -5.51 14.96 -9.43
C SER A 283 -5.59 13.49 -9.84
N GLU A 284 -4.57 12.91 -10.49
CA GLU A 284 -4.53 11.47 -10.82
C GLU A 284 -4.14 10.61 -9.61
N THR A 285 -3.39 11.18 -8.66
CA THR A 285 -3.11 10.59 -7.34
C THR A 285 -4.13 11.11 -6.33
N THR A 286 -5.43 10.99 -6.62
CA THR A 286 -6.43 11.50 -5.69
C THR A 286 -6.34 10.72 -4.37
N SER A 287 -5.95 11.47 -3.33
CA SER A 287 -6.43 11.42 -1.96
C SER A 287 -5.73 10.55 -0.93
N ILE A 288 -4.40 10.37 -0.97
CA ILE A 288 -3.71 9.83 0.23
C ILE A 288 -2.37 10.49 0.51
N GLU A 289 -2.48 11.68 1.06
CA GLU A 289 -1.72 12.02 2.25
C GLU A 289 -2.61 12.91 3.13
N ARG A 290 -3.06 12.36 4.27
CA ARG A 290 -3.47 13.19 5.41
C ARG A 290 -2.56 12.88 6.58
N VAL A 291 -1.27 13.15 6.36
CA VAL A 291 -0.41 13.80 7.34
C VAL A 291 0.17 14.97 6.56
N THR A 292 -0.26 16.19 6.93
CA THR A 292 -0.03 17.47 6.24
C THR A 292 -0.56 17.53 4.80
N GLU A 293 -1.57 18.37 4.55
CA GLU A 293 -1.63 19.06 3.24
C GLU A 293 -0.19 19.47 2.91
N PRO A 294 0.32 19.29 1.68
CA PRO A 294 1.40 20.14 1.27
C PRO A 294 0.80 21.53 1.37
N ALA A 295 1.12 22.23 2.46
CA ALA A 295 0.91 23.65 2.58
C ALA A 295 1.34 24.24 1.24
N SER A 296 0.68 25.30 0.80
CA SER A 296 1.02 26.10 -0.40
C SER A 296 2.52 26.19 -0.77
N SER A 297 3.43 25.96 0.18
CA SER A 297 4.86 25.69 0.04
C SER A 297 5.26 24.56 -0.92
N ALA A 298 4.69 23.35 -0.89
CA ALA A 298 5.18 22.26 -1.76
C ALA A 298 4.71 22.38 -3.23
N GLN A 299 3.50 22.92 -3.45
CA GLN A 299 2.96 23.19 -4.79
C GLN A 299 3.83 24.16 -5.60
N ARG A 300 4.62 25.01 -4.93
CA ARG A 300 5.58 25.90 -5.59
C ARG A 300 6.70 25.15 -6.33
N PHE A 301 6.93 23.88 -5.98
CA PHE A 301 7.98 23.05 -6.55
C PHE A 301 7.48 22.11 -7.67
N TYR A 302 6.40 22.44 -8.39
CA TYR A 302 6.01 21.65 -9.56
C TYR A 302 7.12 21.60 -10.61
N HIS A 303 7.49 20.39 -11.04
CA HIS A 303 8.64 20.13 -11.90
C HIS A 303 8.39 18.99 -12.90
N GLY A 304 9.10 19.05 -14.02
CA GLY A 304 9.28 17.91 -14.92
C GLY A 304 10.51 17.09 -14.56
N VAL A 305 10.80 16.07 -15.37
CA VAL A 305 12.06 15.32 -15.28
C VAL A 305 13.22 16.22 -15.71
N GLY A 306 14.31 16.21 -14.94
CA GLY A 306 15.52 16.97 -15.20
C GLY A 306 15.69 18.20 -14.30
N ARG A 307 16.60 19.09 -14.70
CA ARG A 307 16.96 20.29 -13.93
C ARG A 307 15.86 21.35 -14.04
N THR A 308 15.28 21.73 -12.90
CA THR A 308 14.29 22.80 -12.78
C THR A 308 14.77 23.85 -11.78
N CYS A 309 14.57 25.12 -12.10
CA CYS A 309 14.90 26.26 -11.24
C CYS A 309 13.62 26.99 -10.83
N PHE A 310 13.48 27.26 -9.53
CA PHE A 310 12.32 27.90 -8.94
C PHE A 310 12.65 29.32 -8.53
N PRO A 311 12.02 30.34 -9.16
CA PRO A 311 12.17 31.73 -8.72
C PRO A 311 11.37 31.95 -7.43
N ILE A 312 12.06 32.44 -6.39
CA ILE A 312 11.49 32.69 -5.07
C ILE A 312 11.77 34.12 -4.66
N THR A 313 10.79 34.75 -4.01
CA THR A 313 10.89 36.11 -3.49
C THR A 313 10.69 36.09 -1.98
N VAL A 314 11.55 36.80 -1.24
CA VAL A 314 11.39 36.99 0.21
C VAL A 314 10.41 38.13 0.49
N SER A 315 9.60 37.97 1.54
CA SER A 315 8.57 38.94 1.96
C SER A 315 8.97 39.75 3.18
#